data_AF-A0A3C1Q0B5-F1
#
_entry.id   AF-A0A3C1Q0B5-F1
#
_cell.length_a   1.000
_cell.length_b   1.000
_cell.length_c   1.000
_cell.angle_alpha   90.00
_cell.angle_beta   90.00
_cell.angle_gamma   90.00
#
_symmetry.space_group_name_H-M   'P 1'
#
loop_
_entity.id
_entity.type
_entity.pdbx_description
1 polymer ?
#
loop_
_entity_poly.entity_id
_entity_poly.type
_entity_poly.pdbx_seq_one_letter_code
_entity_poly.pdbx_strand_id
1 'polypeptide(L)'
;AAGKTVWRHRSKDKTSPYQIEHNELYRHIREDKPINNAYYTAASTMTAILGRMATYSGQEIKYSDALEKGLSIMPKSFAWDADPGPKPGKDGLYPCAIPGKTKVMS
;
A
#
# COMPACT_ATOMS: atom_id res chain seq x y z
N ALA A 1 -2.47 34.51 -18.95
CA ALA A 1 -1.26 33.89 -19.51
C ALA A 1 -1.39 32.37 -19.39
N ALA A 2 -1.20 31.60 -20.46
CA ALA A 2 -1.28 30.14 -20.38
C ALA A 2 0.04 29.54 -19.86
N GLY A 3 -0.03 28.65 -18.86
CA GLY A 3 1.13 28.06 -18.19
C GLY A 3 1.90 27.05 -19.03
N LYS A 4 3.19 26.84 -18.70
CA LYS A 4 4.09 25.89 -19.39
C LYS A 4 3.66 24.44 -19.10
N THR A 5 3.32 23.69 -20.15
CA THR A 5 3.03 22.25 -20.02
C THR A 5 4.33 21.48 -19.80
N VAL A 6 4.51 20.88 -18.61
CA VAL A 6 5.71 20.10 -18.23
C VAL A 6 5.63 18.67 -18.76
N TRP A 7 4.43 18.09 -18.83
CA TRP A 7 4.20 16.75 -19.34
C TRP A 7 2.83 16.65 -20.02
N ARG A 8 2.75 15.82 -21.06
CA ARG A 8 1.50 15.45 -21.74
C ARG A 8 1.63 14.03 -22.27
N HIS A 9 0.63 13.19 -22.02
CA HIS A 9 0.53 11.88 -22.64
C HIS A 9 0.44 12.02 -24.18
N ARG A 10 1.37 11.41 -24.91
CA ARG A 10 1.49 11.56 -26.39
C ARG A 10 1.03 10.35 -27.19
N SER A 11 0.50 9.32 -26.54
CA SER A 11 0.08 8.10 -27.26
C SER A 11 -1.09 8.40 -28.21
N LYS A 12 -0.99 7.88 -29.43
CA LYS A 12 -2.12 7.82 -30.38
C LYS A 12 -3.12 6.75 -29.97
N ASP A 13 -2.66 5.76 -29.19
CA ASP A 13 -3.50 4.72 -28.65
C ASP A 13 -4.32 5.27 -27.49
N LYS A 14 -5.64 5.32 -27.70
CA LYS A 14 -6.64 5.73 -26.72
C LYS A 14 -7.24 4.53 -25.98
N THR A 15 -6.70 3.34 -26.17
CA THR A 15 -7.17 2.13 -25.50
C THR A 15 -7.08 2.32 -24.00
N SER A 16 -8.16 1.95 -23.31
CA SER A 16 -8.25 2.04 -21.86
C SER A 16 -7.13 1.23 -21.21
N PRO A 17 -6.43 1.75 -20.18
CA PRO A 17 -5.41 0.97 -19.48
C PRO A 17 -5.97 -0.33 -18.90
N TYR A 18 -7.23 -0.34 -18.44
CA TYR A 18 -7.90 -1.56 -17.98
C TYR A 18 -8.05 -2.61 -19.09
N GLN A 19 -8.31 -2.15 -20.33
CA GLN A 19 -8.42 -3.06 -21.47
C GLN A 19 -7.07 -3.64 -21.86
N ILE A 20 -6.00 -2.85 -21.74
CA ILE A 20 -4.62 -3.32 -21.97
C ILE A 20 -4.27 -4.42 -20.98
N GLU A 21 -4.51 -4.22 -19.68
CA GLU A 21 -4.25 -5.24 -18.65
C GLU A 21 -5.05 -6.53 -18.89
N HIS A 22 -6.32 -6.43 -19.29
CA HIS A 22 -7.11 -7.61 -19.67
C HIS A 22 -6.52 -8.32 -20.91
N ASN A 23 -6.13 -7.59 -21.95
CA ASN A 23 -5.53 -8.18 -23.14
C ASN A 23 -4.23 -8.94 -22.79
N GLU A 24 -3.38 -8.35 -21.95
CA GLU A 24 -2.16 -8.98 -21.46
C GLU A 24 -2.47 -10.24 -20.65
N LEU A 25 -3.41 -10.17 -19.70
CA LEU A 25 -3.85 -11.33 -18.92
C LEU A 25 -4.32 -12.48 -19.82
N TYR A 26 -5.21 -12.18 -20.78
CA TYR A 26 -5.73 -13.20 -21.71
C TYR A 26 -4.61 -13.79 -22.58
N ARG A 27 -3.71 -12.95 -23.10
CA ARG A 27 -2.58 -13.40 -23.93
C ARG A 27 -1.71 -14.38 -23.14
N HIS A 28 -1.32 -14.02 -21.92
CA HIS A 28 -0.47 -14.85 -21.07
C HIS A 28 -1.11 -16.19 -20.70
N ILE A 29 -2.44 -16.24 -20.49
CA ILE A 29 -3.17 -17.49 -20.29
C ILE A 29 -3.20 -18.33 -21.57
N ARG A 30 -3.51 -17.72 -22.72
CA ARG A 30 -3.68 -18.43 -24.00
C ARG A 30 -2.37 -18.96 -24.58
N GLU A 31 -1.27 -18.25 -24.34
CA GLU A 31 0.07 -18.59 -24.82
C GLU A 31 0.86 -19.45 -23.81
N ASP A 32 0.25 -19.81 -22.66
CA ASP A 32 0.91 -20.50 -21.55
C ASP A 32 2.24 -19.82 -21.13
N LYS A 33 2.21 -18.48 -21.09
CA LYS A 33 3.39 -17.65 -20.79
C LYS A 33 3.30 -17.10 -19.37
N PRO A 34 4.21 -17.46 -18.46
CA PRO A 34 4.18 -16.94 -17.11
C PRO A 34 4.42 -15.43 -17.06
N ILE A 35 3.72 -14.76 -16.15
CA ILE A 35 3.93 -13.35 -15.79
C ILE A 35 3.85 -13.22 -14.27
N ASN A 36 4.78 -12.47 -13.68
CA ASN A 36 4.82 -12.24 -12.24
C ASN A 36 4.87 -10.75 -11.93
N ASN A 37 3.69 -10.20 -11.62
CA ASN A 37 3.55 -8.80 -11.19
C ASN A 37 3.54 -8.64 -9.65
N ALA A 38 3.68 -9.73 -8.89
CA ALA A 38 3.55 -9.70 -7.44
C ALA A 38 4.58 -8.79 -6.76
N TYR A 39 5.81 -8.72 -7.28
CA TYR A 39 6.84 -7.82 -6.76
C TYR A 39 6.47 -6.34 -6.92
N TYR A 40 5.91 -5.96 -8.07
CA TYR A 40 5.45 -4.58 -8.30
C TYR A 40 4.28 -4.23 -7.39
N THR A 41 3.32 -5.15 -7.25
CA THR A 41 2.19 -4.98 -6.33
C THR A 41 2.67 -4.83 -4.89
N ALA A 42 3.55 -5.72 -4.42
CA ALA A 42 4.10 -5.68 -3.07
C ALA A 42 4.84 -4.37 -2.78
N ALA A 43 5.69 -3.91 -3.72
CA ALA A 43 6.41 -2.65 -3.59
C ALA A 43 5.47 -1.43 -3.59
N SER A 44 4.44 -1.42 -4.43
CA SER A 44 3.42 -0.36 -4.48
C SER A 44 2.62 -0.28 -3.19
N THR A 45 2.15 -1.43 -2.68
CA THR A 45 1.45 -1.51 -1.39
C THR A 45 2.36 -1.06 -0.25
N MET A 46 3.62 -1.47 -0.22
CA MET A 46 4.57 -1.04 0.80
C MET A 46 4.82 0.47 0.75
N THR A 47 4.81 1.08 -0.43
CA THR A 47 4.89 2.55 -0.56
C THR A 47 3.71 3.25 0.10
N ALA A 48 2.48 2.72 -0.05
CA ALA A 48 1.31 3.25 0.64
C ALA A 48 1.43 3.08 2.18
N ILE A 49 1.93 1.93 2.65
CA ILE A 49 2.20 1.68 4.07
C ILE A 49 3.22 2.68 4.62
N LEU A 50 4.31 2.94 3.89
CA LEU A 50 5.32 3.94 4.25
C LEU A 50 4.72 5.33 4.37
N GLY A 51 3.87 5.75 3.42
CA GLY A 51 3.18 7.04 3.50
C GLY A 51 2.32 7.17 4.77
N ARG A 52 1.60 6.10 5.14
CA ARG A 52 0.84 6.02 6.40
C ARG A 52 1.76 6.13 7.61
N MET A 53 2.86 5.37 7.63
CA MET A 53 3.81 5.39 8.75
C MET A 53 4.46 6.77 8.92
N ALA A 54 4.90 7.40 7.83
CA ALA A 54 5.49 8.73 7.84
C ALA A 54 4.48 9.79 8.33
N THR A 55 3.23 9.72 7.87
CA THR A 55 2.16 10.64 8.30
C THR A 55 1.89 10.53 9.81
N TYR A 56 1.77 9.30 10.31
CA TYR A 56 1.41 9.04 11.71
C TYR A 56 2.54 9.27 12.70
N SER A 57 3.78 9.04 12.29
CA SER A 57 4.95 9.34 13.13
C SER A 57 5.44 10.77 13.00
N GLY A 58 5.22 11.42 11.86
CA GLY A 58 5.88 12.69 11.52
C GLY A 58 7.37 12.55 11.24
N GLN A 59 7.85 11.33 10.95
CA GLN A 59 9.27 11.01 10.77
C GLN A 59 9.58 10.62 9.32
N GLU A 60 10.83 10.85 8.91
CA GLU A 60 11.39 10.22 7.73
C GLU A 60 11.62 8.73 8.00
N ILE A 61 11.12 7.87 7.12
CA ILE A 61 11.20 6.41 7.29
C ILE A 61 11.79 5.79 6.04
N LYS A 62 12.89 5.05 6.20
CA LYS A 62 13.50 4.28 5.12
C LYS A 62 12.69 3.02 4.84
N TYR A 63 12.63 2.64 3.57
CA TYR A 63 11.91 1.45 3.12
C TYR A 63 12.36 0.17 3.84
N SER A 64 13.67 -0.03 4.01
CA SER A 64 14.24 -1.18 4.72
C SER A 64 13.90 -1.18 6.22
N ASP A 65 14.00 -0.03 6.88
CA ASP A 65 13.66 0.09 8.31
C ASP A 65 12.18 -0.23 8.55
N ALA A 66 11.29 0.16 7.65
CA ALA A 66 9.88 -0.18 7.77
C ALA A 66 9.59 -1.68 7.61
N LEU A 67 10.38 -2.42 6.82
CA LEU A 67 10.27 -3.87 6.69
C LEU A 67 10.83 -4.61 7.91
N GLU A 68 11.97 -4.14 8.44
CA GLU A 68 12.67 -4.82 9.53
C GLU A 68 12.12 -4.46 10.91
N LYS A 69 11.74 -3.19 11.11
CA LYS A 69 11.39 -2.60 12.42
C LYS A 69 9.96 -2.07 12.43
N GLY A 70 9.19 -2.24 11.36
CA GLY A 70 7.79 -1.82 11.31
C GLY A 70 6.94 -2.56 12.34
N LEU A 71 6.05 -1.82 13.01
CA LEU A 71 5.09 -2.43 13.92
C LEU A 71 4.09 -3.30 13.14
N SER A 72 4.01 -4.59 13.46
CA SER A 72 2.95 -5.46 12.92
C SER A 72 1.61 -5.16 13.59
N ILE A 73 0.59 -4.92 12.77
CA ILE A 73 -0.82 -4.78 13.20
C ILE A 73 -1.66 -6.01 12.83
N MET A 74 -1.00 -7.08 12.38
CA MET A 74 -1.68 -8.33 12.05
C MET A 74 -2.14 -9.04 13.33
N PRO A 75 -3.24 -9.82 13.27
CA PRO A 75 -3.60 -10.73 14.34
C PRO A 75 -2.42 -11.65 14.70
N LYS A 76 -2.25 -11.93 15.99
CA LYS A 76 -1.21 -12.87 16.46
C LYS A 76 -1.57 -14.32 16.10
N SER A 77 -2.86 -14.62 15.97
CA SER A 77 -3.40 -15.92 15.58
C SER A 77 -4.60 -15.74 14.66
N PHE A 78 -4.85 -16.72 13.79
CA PHE A 78 -6.02 -16.79 12.91
C PHE A 78 -6.97 -17.88 13.41
N ALA A 79 -7.77 -17.54 14.42
CA ALA A 79 -8.73 -18.45 15.06
C ALA A 79 -10.03 -17.71 15.37
N TRP A 80 -11.13 -18.44 15.56
CA TRP A 80 -12.44 -17.87 15.87
C TRP A 80 -12.46 -17.13 17.22
N ASP A 81 -11.59 -17.52 18.14
CA ASP A 81 -11.39 -16.95 19.47
C ASP A 81 -10.15 -16.04 19.55
N ALA A 82 -9.54 -15.70 18.41
CA ALA A 82 -8.38 -14.83 18.39
C ALA A 82 -8.71 -13.44 18.95
N ASP A 83 -7.76 -12.87 19.71
CA ASP A 83 -7.89 -11.50 20.21
C ASP A 83 -7.97 -10.55 19.01
N PRO A 84 -9.07 -9.79 18.83
CA PRO A 84 -9.24 -8.89 17.70
C PRO A 84 -8.28 -7.69 17.75
N GLY A 85 -7.54 -7.52 18.85
CA GLY A 85 -6.50 -6.51 19.00
C GLY A 85 -6.93 -5.37 19.94
N PRO A 86 -6.76 -4.09 19.56
CA PRO A 86 -7.02 -2.97 20.46
C PRO A 86 -8.46 -2.99 21.00
N LYS A 87 -8.60 -2.79 22.31
CA LYS A 87 -9.87 -2.73 23.04
C LYS A 87 -10.23 -1.28 23.36
N PRO A 88 -11.52 -0.97 23.58
CA PRO A 88 -11.90 0.38 23.98
C PRO A 88 -11.29 0.74 25.34
N GLY A 89 -10.97 2.03 25.51
CA GLY A 89 -10.52 2.61 26.76
C GLY A 89 -11.65 2.71 27.79
N LYS A 90 -11.34 3.31 28.95
CA LYS A 90 -12.33 3.57 30.02
C LYS A 90 -13.45 4.52 29.58
N ASP A 91 -13.19 5.34 28.58
CA ASP A 91 -14.12 6.25 27.92
C ASP A 91 -14.97 5.57 26.84
N GLY A 92 -14.76 4.28 26.57
CA GLY A 92 -15.44 3.52 25.54
C GLY A 92 -14.87 3.75 24.12
N LEU A 93 -13.82 4.56 23.97
CA LEU A 93 -13.23 4.88 22.66
C LEU A 93 -12.08 3.94 22.31
N TYR A 94 -11.98 3.57 21.05
CA TYR A 94 -10.85 2.79 20.54
C TYR A 94 -9.64 3.70 20.29
N PRO A 95 -8.41 3.20 20.51
CA PRO A 95 -7.21 3.97 20.19
C PRO A 95 -7.14 4.24 18.68
N CYS A 96 -6.92 5.49 18.31
CA CYS A 96 -6.74 5.93 16.94
C CYS A 96 -5.30 6.40 16.71
N ALA A 97 -4.80 6.23 15.48
CA ALA A 97 -3.50 6.79 15.10
C ALA A 97 -3.61 8.31 14.95
N ILE A 98 -2.68 9.04 15.55
CA ILE A 98 -2.63 10.51 15.56
C ILE A 98 -1.43 10.94 14.72
N PRO A 99 -1.64 11.76 13.66
CA PRO A 99 -0.57 12.33 12.86
C PRO A 99 0.53 12.99 13.71
N GLY A 100 1.79 12.69 13.40
CA GLY A 100 2.96 13.23 14.12
C GLY A 100 3.17 12.72 15.56
N LYS A 101 2.39 11.76 16.05
CA LYS A 101 2.50 11.26 17.44
C LYS A 101 2.56 9.75 17.55
N THR A 102 1.93 9.01 16.64
CA THR A 102 1.84 7.56 16.75
C THR A 102 3.18 6.90 16.46
N LYS A 103 3.61 6.03 17.37
CA LYS A 103 4.78 5.17 17.17
C LYS A 103 4.43 4.08 16.13
N VAL A 104 5.23 3.99 15.07
CA VAL A 104 5.00 3.07 13.94
C VAL A 104 6.16 2.10 13.69
N MET A 105 7.29 2.29 14.37
CA MET A 105 8.44 1.38 14.38
C MET A 105 8.68 0.90 15.81
N SER A 106 9.21 -0.32 15.97
CA SER A 106 9.55 -0.95 17.27
C SER A 106 10.66 -0.21 18.00
#